data_AF-A0AAE4H639-F1
#
_entry.id   AF-A0AAE4H639-F1
#
_cell.length_a   1.000
_cell.length_b   1.000
_cell.length_c   1.000
_cell.angle_alpha   90.00
_cell.angle_beta   90.00
_cell.angle_gamma   90.00
#
_symmetry.space_group_name_H-M   'P 1'
#
loop_
_entity.id
_entity.type
_entity.pdbx_description
1 polymer ?
#
loop_
_entity_poly.entity_id
_entity_poly.type
_entity_poly.pdbx_seq_one_letter_code
_entity_poly.pdbx_strand_id
1 'polypeptide(L)'
;MPHIPDSLTAGTTLALTVAHTAYPPPGWSLTLLLRGPDQRDLSSTPDGTVHAFSATAADTAGWPAGAYWYSLRATDGTEVHEIESGTLTVAPDLAAVSADHDGRTHAEKVLDAIEAVIEGRASKDQDSYRINNRELRRTSVSQLLKLRDVYRQEVRRARAAKRGRNTLGRQILARFRGV
;
A
#
# COMPACT_ATOMS: atom_id res chain seq x y z
N MET A 1 -4.78 -10.08 20.81
CA MET A 1 -3.52 -9.67 20.16
C MET A 1 -3.65 -8.20 19.83
N PRO A 2 -2.58 -7.39 19.96
CA PRO A 2 -2.55 -6.08 19.32
C PRO A 2 -2.82 -6.28 17.82
N HIS A 3 -3.46 -5.32 17.17
CA HIS A 3 -3.56 -5.35 15.71
C HIS A 3 -2.92 -4.07 15.18
N ILE A 4 -1.73 -4.21 14.60
CA ILE A 4 -1.21 -3.16 13.74
C ILE A 4 -2.05 -3.17 12.46
N PRO A 5 -2.55 -2.03 11.96
CA PRO A 5 -3.38 -2.00 10.76
C PRO A 5 -2.56 -2.45 9.54
N ASP A 6 -3.21 -3.12 8.59
CA ASP A 6 -2.56 -3.53 7.33
C ASP A 6 -2.26 -2.34 6.41
N SER A 7 -2.94 -1.19 6.62
CA SER A 7 -2.76 0.01 5.81
C SER A 7 -3.01 1.31 6.58
N LEU A 8 -2.27 2.35 6.21
CA LEU A 8 -2.42 3.74 6.66
C LEU A 8 -2.44 4.66 5.44
N THR A 9 -3.21 5.74 5.44
CA THR A 9 -3.12 6.78 4.40
C THR A 9 -2.23 7.91 4.91
N ALA A 10 -1.21 8.28 4.14
CA ALA A 10 -0.40 9.46 4.43
C ALA A 10 -1.33 10.69 4.57
N GLY A 11 -0.99 11.63 5.45
CA GLY A 11 -1.83 12.80 5.70
C GLY A 11 -3.02 12.54 6.64
N THR A 12 -3.13 11.35 7.24
CA THR A 12 -4.16 11.04 8.25
C THR A 12 -3.56 10.72 9.60
N THR A 13 -4.24 11.05 10.69
CA THR A 13 -3.77 10.74 12.04
C THR A 13 -3.76 9.23 12.27
N LEU A 14 -2.60 8.68 12.63
CA LEU A 14 -2.48 7.33 13.16
C LEU A 14 -2.74 7.38 14.66
N ALA A 15 -3.73 6.63 15.14
CA ALA A 15 -3.99 6.46 16.57
C ALA A 15 -4.24 4.97 16.85
N LEU A 16 -3.39 4.35 17.66
CA LEU A 16 -3.47 2.92 17.99
C LEU A 16 -3.41 2.76 19.51
N THR A 17 -4.13 1.77 20.01
CA THR A 17 -4.01 1.34 21.41
C THR A 17 -3.71 -0.14 21.49
N VAL A 18 -2.77 -0.49 22.36
CA VAL A 18 -2.30 -1.86 22.55
C VAL A 18 -2.40 -2.22 24.02
N ALA A 19 -3.26 -3.19 24.34
CA ALA A 19 -3.34 -3.78 25.67
C ALA A 19 -2.49 -5.06 25.70
N HIS A 20 -1.52 -5.13 26.61
CA HIS A 20 -0.69 -6.32 26.79
C HIS A 20 -0.49 -6.65 28.27
N THR A 21 -0.91 -7.84 28.69
CA THR A 21 -0.87 -8.25 30.12
C THR A 21 0.53 -8.60 30.59
N ALA A 22 1.37 -9.19 29.73
CA ALA A 22 2.76 -9.54 30.08
C ALA A 22 3.73 -8.35 30.04
N TYR A 23 3.37 -7.30 29.31
CA TYR A 23 4.18 -6.09 29.13
C TYR A 23 3.31 -4.86 29.45
N PRO A 24 2.87 -4.67 30.70
CA PRO A 24 1.97 -3.57 31.03
C PRO A 24 2.72 -2.24 31.18
N PRO A 25 2.10 -1.11 30.81
CA PRO A 25 2.63 0.20 31.14
C PRO A 25 2.39 0.52 32.64
N PRO A 26 3.18 1.41 33.27
CA PRO A 26 4.38 2.07 32.71
C PRO A 26 5.66 1.25 32.87
N GLY A 27 5.59 0.04 33.46
CA GLY A 27 6.76 -0.80 33.71
C GLY A 27 7.44 -1.27 32.42
N TRP A 28 6.65 -1.44 31.37
CA TRP A 28 7.11 -1.65 30.00
C TRP A 28 6.72 -0.47 29.11
N SER A 29 7.48 -0.27 28.05
CA SER A 29 7.17 0.64 26.94
C SER A 29 7.18 -0.17 25.63
N LEU A 30 6.33 0.23 24.68
CA LEU A 30 6.31 -0.40 23.36
C LEU A 30 6.88 0.56 22.32
N THR A 31 7.60 0.01 21.35
CA THR A 31 8.07 0.74 20.17
C THR A 31 7.61 0.01 18.91
N LEU A 32 6.93 0.73 18.03
CA LEU A 32 6.58 0.27 16.69
C LEU A 32 7.64 0.76 15.71
N LEU A 33 8.44 -0.16 15.18
CA LEU A 33 9.46 0.10 14.18
C LEU A 33 8.87 -0.17 12.79
N LEU A 34 9.00 0.79 11.88
CA LEU A 34 8.62 0.66 10.47
C LEU A 34 9.87 0.83 9.59
N ARG A 35 10.08 -0.10 8.65
CA ARG A 35 11.19 -0.08 7.70
C ARG A 35 10.65 -0.29 6.29
N GLY A 36 11.02 0.57 5.34
CA GLY A 36 10.53 0.49 3.97
C GLY A 36 11.10 1.62 3.12
N PRO A 37 10.27 2.35 2.34
CA PRO A 37 10.67 3.58 1.66
C PRO A 37 11.35 4.62 2.55
N ASP A 38 11.09 4.57 3.85
CA ASP A 38 11.75 5.34 4.89
C ASP A 38 11.78 4.55 6.21
N GLN A 39 12.40 5.08 7.27
CA GLN A 39 12.33 4.53 8.62
C GLN A 39 11.46 5.39 9.54
N ARG A 40 10.60 4.76 10.35
CA ARG A 40 9.80 5.43 11.39
C ARG A 40 9.80 4.60 12.65
N ASP A 41 10.11 5.23 13.78
CA ASP A 41 10.12 4.59 15.10
C ASP A 41 9.14 5.37 15.98
N LEU A 42 8.05 4.71 16.39
CA LEU A 42 7.01 5.31 17.22
C LEU A 42 7.08 4.69 18.61
N SER A 43 7.27 5.52 19.63
CA SER A 43 7.21 5.08 21.02
C SER A 43 5.80 5.24 21.57
N SER A 44 5.34 4.26 22.33
CA SER A 44 4.04 4.33 23.00
C SER A 44 4.09 5.26 24.21
N THR A 45 2.98 5.93 24.50
CA THR A 45 2.74 6.59 25.79
C THR A 45 1.77 5.76 26.62
N PRO A 46 2.00 5.60 27.94
CA PRO A 46 1.01 5.02 28.84
C PRO A 46 -0.32 5.77 28.82
N ASP A 47 -1.43 5.07 28.65
CA ASP A 47 -2.79 5.58 28.82
C ASP A 47 -3.58 4.58 29.70
N GLY A 48 -3.63 4.85 31.00
CA GLY A 48 -4.16 3.90 31.97
C GLY A 48 -3.43 2.57 31.94
N THR A 49 -4.12 1.51 31.51
CA THR A 49 -3.58 0.14 31.41
C THR A 49 -3.19 -0.27 29.99
N VAL A 50 -3.16 0.67 29.05
CA VAL A 50 -2.83 0.39 27.63
C VAL A 50 -1.70 1.28 27.13
N HIS A 51 -1.02 0.81 26.10
CA HIS A 51 -0.03 1.58 25.34
C HIS A 51 -0.73 2.33 24.21
N ALA A 52 -0.63 3.66 24.19
CA ALA A 52 -1.15 4.47 23.11
C ALA A 52 -0.02 4.88 22.15
N PHE A 53 -0.24 4.71 20.85
CA PHE A 53 0.60 5.28 19.80
C PHE A 53 -0.15 6.37 19.07
N SER A 54 0.54 7.45 18.73
CA SER A 54 -0.03 8.55 17.95
C SER A 54 1.00 9.11 16.98
N ALA A 55 0.60 9.32 15.73
CA ALA A 55 1.30 10.16 14.77
C ALA A 55 0.28 11.10 14.13
N THR A 56 0.59 12.40 14.12
CA THR A 56 -0.35 13.41 13.58
C THR A 56 -0.48 13.28 12.07
N ALA A 57 -1.58 13.78 11.51
CA ALA A 57 -1.75 13.91 10.06
C ALA A 57 -0.57 14.63 9.38
N ALA A 58 0.00 15.65 10.03
CA ALA A 58 1.15 16.39 9.49
C ALA A 58 2.43 15.54 9.45
N ASP A 59 2.65 14.69 10.45
CA ASP A 59 3.80 13.77 10.47
C ASP A 59 3.63 12.66 9.42
N THR A 60 2.46 12.00 9.41
CA THR A 60 2.19 10.92 8.44
C THR A 60 2.11 11.42 6.99
N ALA A 61 1.82 12.71 6.74
CA ALA A 61 1.95 13.31 5.41
C ALA A 61 3.39 13.24 4.87
N GLY A 62 4.37 13.25 5.77
CA GLY A 62 5.79 13.10 5.43
C GLY A 62 6.24 11.65 5.24
N TRP A 63 5.37 10.66 5.44
CA TRP A 63 5.72 9.25 5.28
C TRP A 63 5.55 8.84 3.81
N PRO A 64 6.62 8.45 3.11
CA PRO A 64 6.50 8.07 1.70
C PRO A 64 5.56 6.88 1.51
N ALA A 65 4.75 6.94 0.45
CA ALA A 65 3.85 5.84 0.12
C ALA A 65 4.65 4.58 -0.27
N GLY A 66 4.20 3.41 0.20
CA GLY A 66 4.81 2.12 -0.12
C GLY A 66 4.60 1.07 0.97
N ALA A 67 5.24 -0.08 0.77
CA ALA A 67 5.20 -1.18 1.72
C ALA A 67 6.28 -1.01 2.79
N TYR A 68 5.88 -1.13 4.06
CA TYR A 68 6.76 -1.15 5.21
C TYR A 68 6.68 -2.51 5.89
N TRP A 69 7.81 -3.04 6.32
CA TRP A 69 7.88 -4.10 7.32
C TRP A 69 7.88 -3.48 8.71
N TYR A 70 7.16 -4.11 9.63
CA TYR A 70 7.10 -3.63 11.01
C TYR A 70 7.53 -4.68 12.03
N SER A 71 8.02 -4.19 13.16
CA SER A 71 8.27 -4.96 14.39
C SER A 71 7.77 -4.13 15.57
N LEU A 72 6.87 -4.70 16.37
CA LEU A 72 6.40 -4.15 17.63
C LEU A 72 7.21 -4.78 18.75
N ARG A 73 7.93 -3.96 19.52
CA ARG A 73 8.84 -4.44 20.59
C ARG A 73 8.45 -3.87 21.94
N ALA A 74 8.55 -4.68 22.97
CA ALA A 74 8.43 -4.29 24.38
C ALA A 74 9.83 -4.09 24.97
N THR A 75 9.99 -3.06 25.80
CA THR A 75 11.19 -2.91 26.65
C THR A 75 10.86 -2.32 28.02
N ASP A 76 11.54 -2.83 29.05
CA ASP A 76 11.56 -2.27 30.41
C ASP A 76 12.83 -1.43 30.67
N GLY A 77 13.62 -1.16 29.63
CA GLY A 77 14.91 -0.47 29.69
C GLY A 77 16.12 -1.41 29.81
N THR A 78 15.93 -2.68 30.14
CA THR A 78 16.99 -3.70 30.21
C THR A 78 16.76 -4.82 29.21
N GLU A 79 15.56 -5.37 29.20
CA GLU A 79 15.14 -6.41 28.28
C GLU A 79 14.40 -5.82 27.07
N VAL A 80 14.49 -6.52 25.95
CA VAL A 80 13.73 -6.19 24.73
C VAL A 80 13.13 -7.47 24.16
N HIS A 81 11.81 -7.48 24.00
CA HIS A 81 11.06 -8.61 23.45
C HIS A 81 10.29 -8.18 22.21
N GLU A 82 10.35 -8.99 21.13
CA GLU A 82 9.50 -8.78 19.96
C GLU A 82 8.12 -9.40 20.20
N ILE A 83 7.06 -8.58 20.09
CA ILE A 83 5.67 -8.98 20.35
C ILE A 83 4.97 -9.41 19.06
N GLU A 84 5.16 -8.63 17.99
CA GLU A 84 4.45 -8.77 16.72
C GLU A 84 5.32 -8.26 15.58
N SER A 85 5.23 -8.88 14.41
CA SER A 85 5.84 -8.38 13.18
C SER A 85 4.99 -8.70 11.96
N GLY A 86 5.16 -7.89 10.92
CA GLY A 86 4.33 -8.01 9.72
C GLY A 86 4.62 -6.92 8.70
N THR A 87 3.60 -6.59 7.89
CA THR A 87 3.70 -5.54 6.88
C THR A 87 2.55 -4.54 7.00
N LEU A 88 2.86 -3.26 6.79
CA LEU A 88 1.93 -2.14 6.74
C LEU A 88 2.12 -1.44 5.39
N THR A 89 1.04 -1.09 4.70
CA THR A 89 1.13 -0.26 3.49
C THR A 89 0.76 1.18 3.80
N VAL A 90 1.65 2.12 3.53
CA VAL A 90 1.32 3.55 3.50
C VAL A 90 0.79 3.90 2.11
N ALA A 91 -0.50 4.21 2.02
CA ALA A 91 -1.15 4.69 0.81
C ALA A 91 -0.89 6.19 0.62
N PRO A 92 -0.78 6.68 -0.62
CA PRO A 92 -0.64 8.10 -0.89
C PRO A 92 -1.87 8.89 -0.41
N ASP A 93 -1.66 10.14 -0.02
CA ASP A 93 -2.74 11.07 0.30
C ASP A 93 -3.42 11.56 -0.98
N LEU A 94 -4.70 11.22 -1.16
CA LEU A 94 -5.48 11.71 -2.31
C LEU A 94 -5.64 13.24 -2.31
N ALA A 95 -5.55 13.91 -1.16
CA ALA A 95 -5.60 15.37 -1.10
C ALA A 95 -4.33 16.03 -1.68
N ALA A 96 -3.20 15.31 -1.70
CA ALA A 96 -1.94 15.77 -2.26
C ALA A 96 -1.69 15.28 -3.71
N VAL A 97 -2.57 14.42 -4.23
CA VAL A 97 -2.46 13.84 -5.56
C VAL A 97 -3.05 14.80 -6.60
N SER A 98 -2.30 15.07 -7.67
CA SER A 98 -2.71 15.98 -8.76
C SER A 98 -3.85 15.39 -9.61
N ALA A 99 -4.63 16.26 -10.28
CA ALA A 99 -5.82 15.87 -11.03
C ALA A 99 -5.53 14.93 -12.23
N ASP A 100 -4.31 14.93 -12.73
CA ASP A 100 -3.80 14.07 -13.81
C ASP A 100 -3.31 12.69 -13.30
N HIS A 101 -3.46 12.40 -12.01
CA HIS A 101 -3.06 11.11 -11.47
C HIS A 101 -3.89 9.95 -12.01
N ASP A 102 -3.21 9.09 -12.75
CA ASP A 102 -3.77 7.83 -13.19
C ASP A 102 -3.64 6.75 -12.10
N GLY A 103 -4.72 6.59 -11.33
CA GLY A 103 -4.84 5.59 -10.26
C GLY A 103 -5.03 4.15 -10.72
N ARG A 104 -4.98 3.88 -12.04
CA ARG A 104 -5.02 2.50 -12.58
C ARG A 104 -3.78 1.71 -12.13
N THR A 105 -3.99 0.41 -11.92
CA THR A 105 -2.87 -0.51 -11.66
C THR A 105 -1.93 -0.62 -12.86
N HIS A 106 -0.69 -1.09 -12.64
CA HIS A 106 0.24 -1.35 -13.74
C HIS A 106 -0.38 -2.25 -14.83
N ALA A 107 -1.04 -3.34 -14.42
CA ALA A 107 -1.70 -4.25 -15.35
C ALA A 107 -2.81 -3.57 -16.18
N GLU A 108 -3.58 -2.66 -15.59
CA GLU A 108 -4.60 -1.89 -16.31
C GLU A 108 -3.98 -0.91 -17.31
N LYS A 109 -2.89 -0.22 -16.93
CA LYS A 109 -2.16 0.70 -17.83
C LYS A 109 -1.53 -0.05 -19.01
N VAL A 110 -0.92 -1.20 -18.75
CA VAL A 110 -0.29 -2.01 -19.80
C VAL A 110 -1.33 -2.64 -20.72
N LEU A 111 -2.46 -3.12 -20.18
CA LEU A 111 -3.56 -3.64 -20.99
C LEU A 111 -4.09 -2.57 -21.95
N ASP A 112 -4.37 -1.37 -21.45
CA ASP A 112 -4.84 -0.23 -22.23
C ASP A 112 -3.85 0.13 -23.35
N ALA A 113 -2.55 0.17 -23.03
CA ALA A 113 -1.51 0.41 -24.02
C ALA A 113 -1.44 -0.68 -25.11
N ILE A 114 -1.61 -1.96 -24.75
CA ILE A 114 -1.64 -3.06 -25.72
C ILE A 114 -2.87 -2.97 -26.63
N GLU A 115 -4.05 -2.70 -26.06
CA GLU A 115 -5.30 -2.56 -26.81
C GLU A 115 -5.21 -1.37 -27.78
N ALA A 116 -4.68 -0.23 -27.35
CA ALA A 116 -4.42 0.92 -28.22
C ALA A 116 -3.46 0.60 -29.38
N VAL A 117 -2.42 -0.22 -29.15
CA VAL A 117 -1.51 -0.66 -30.23
C VAL A 117 -2.24 -1.59 -31.22
N ILE A 118 -3.12 -2.48 -30.74
CA ILE A 118 -3.91 -3.37 -31.59
C ILE A 118 -4.88 -2.53 -32.45
N GLU A 119 -5.62 -1.60 -31.85
CA GLU A 119 -6.56 -0.72 -32.57
C GLU A 119 -5.84 0.16 -33.61
N GLY A 120 -4.73 0.78 -33.24
CA GLY A 120 -3.92 1.61 -34.14
C GLY A 120 -3.27 0.84 -35.29
N ARG A 121 -3.19 -0.50 -35.19
CA ARG A 121 -2.71 -1.39 -36.25
C ARG A 121 -3.80 -2.07 -37.04
N ALA A 122 -5.01 -2.21 -36.48
CA ALA A 122 -6.16 -2.73 -37.22
C ALA A 122 -6.46 -1.89 -38.47
N SER A 123 -6.05 -0.62 -38.49
CA SER A 123 -6.13 0.28 -39.64
C SER A 123 -4.88 0.31 -40.54
N LYS A 124 -3.83 -0.49 -40.27
CA LYS A 124 -2.53 -0.45 -40.96
C LYS A 124 -2.06 -1.86 -41.34
N ASP A 125 -2.12 -2.17 -42.63
CA ASP A 125 -1.95 -3.52 -43.20
C ASP A 125 -0.49 -3.98 -43.39
N GLN A 126 0.45 -3.55 -42.53
CA GLN A 126 1.88 -3.88 -42.69
C GLN A 126 2.59 -4.13 -41.35
N ASP A 127 3.04 -5.37 -41.14
CA ASP A 127 3.83 -5.81 -39.98
C ASP A 127 5.32 -5.44 -40.08
N SER A 128 5.82 -5.17 -41.29
CA SER A 128 7.18 -4.70 -41.55
C SER A 128 7.18 -3.62 -42.63
N TYR A 129 8.07 -2.64 -42.50
CA TYR A 129 8.27 -1.60 -43.50
C TYR A 129 9.77 -1.29 -43.60
N ARG A 130 10.29 -1.24 -44.83
CA ARG A 130 11.69 -0.91 -45.11
C ARG A 130 11.74 0.38 -45.92
N ILE A 131 12.40 1.40 -45.39
CA ILE A 131 12.71 2.64 -46.11
C ILE A 131 14.22 2.77 -46.16
N ASN A 132 14.80 2.83 -47.37
CA ASN A 132 16.25 2.89 -47.59
C ASN A 132 16.99 1.78 -46.82
N ASN A 133 17.94 2.13 -45.94
CA ASN A 133 18.69 1.21 -45.07
C ASN A 133 18.13 1.12 -43.63
N ARG A 134 16.88 1.53 -43.38
CA ARG A 134 16.24 1.39 -42.07
C ARG A 134 15.17 0.31 -42.09
N GLU A 135 15.33 -0.70 -41.24
CA GLU A 135 14.35 -1.74 -40.98
C GLU A 135 13.67 -1.49 -39.63
N LEU A 136 12.34 -1.40 -39.61
CA LEU A 136 11.55 -1.38 -38.37
C LEU A 136 10.83 -2.73 -38.23
N ARG A 137 11.20 -3.50 -37.21
CA ARG A 137 10.45 -4.70 -36.81
C ARG A 137 9.50 -4.38 -35.68
N ARG A 138 8.22 -4.70 -35.85
CA ARG A 138 7.19 -4.54 -34.83
C ARG A 138 6.89 -5.88 -34.18
N THR A 139 6.48 -5.88 -32.91
CA THR A 139 5.87 -7.06 -32.25
C THR A 139 4.72 -7.58 -33.11
N SER A 140 4.65 -8.87 -33.39
CA SER A 140 3.57 -9.40 -34.24
C SER A 140 2.20 -9.22 -33.59
N VAL A 141 1.14 -9.10 -34.41
CA VAL A 141 -0.25 -9.06 -33.90
C VAL A 141 -0.55 -10.27 -33.03
N SER A 142 -0.04 -11.45 -33.37
CA SER A 142 -0.22 -12.67 -32.57
C SER A 142 0.42 -12.59 -31.18
N GLN A 143 1.59 -11.96 -31.04
CA GLN A 143 2.19 -11.69 -29.73
C GLN A 143 1.37 -10.66 -28.93
N LEU A 144 0.88 -9.61 -29.60
CA LEU A 144 0.04 -8.59 -28.94
C LEU A 144 -1.25 -9.21 -28.38
N LEU A 145 -1.91 -10.10 -29.12
CA LEU A 145 -3.11 -10.80 -28.65
C LEU A 145 -2.81 -11.68 -27.43
N LYS A 146 -1.67 -12.39 -27.42
CA LYS A 146 -1.23 -13.17 -26.26
C LYS A 146 -0.98 -12.28 -25.03
N LEU A 147 -0.27 -11.18 -25.20
CA LEU A 147 0.00 -10.23 -24.12
C LEU A 147 -1.30 -9.62 -23.58
N ARG A 148 -2.23 -9.23 -24.46
CA ARG A 148 -3.56 -8.74 -24.07
C ARG A 148 -4.27 -9.75 -23.18
N ASP A 149 -4.32 -11.02 -23.58
CA ASP A 149 -5.05 -12.03 -22.83
C ASP A 149 -4.42 -12.32 -21.45
N VAL A 150 -3.09 -12.29 -21.35
CA VAL A 150 -2.36 -12.35 -20.06
C VAL A 150 -2.76 -11.18 -19.16
N TYR A 151 -2.63 -9.95 -19.63
CA TYR A 151 -2.93 -8.77 -18.82
C TYR A 151 -4.42 -8.64 -18.48
N ARG A 152 -5.35 -9.09 -19.34
CA ARG A 152 -6.77 -9.19 -18.98
C ARG A 152 -7.01 -10.10 -17.79
N GLN A 153 -6.28 -11.21 -17.68
CA GLN A 153 -6.38 -12.10 -16.53
C GLN A 153 -5.80 -11.46 -15.26
N GLU A 154 -4.66 -10.77 -15.36
CA GLU A 154 -4.08 -10.05 -14.23
C GLU A 154 -5.02 -8.97 -13.69
N VAL A 155 -5.60 -8.15 -14.57
CA VAL A 155 -6.58 -7.13 -14.19
C VAL A 155 -7.80 -7.76 -13.52
N ARG A 156 -8.32 -8.88 -14.04
CA ARG A 156 -9.43 -9.61 -13.42
C ARG A 156 -9.09 -10.10 -12.01
N ARG A 157 -7.90 -10.67 -11.81
CA ARG A 157 -7.41 -11.14 -10.51
C ARG A 157 -7.26 -9.98 -9.52
N ALA A 158 -6.63 -8.89 -9.94
CA ALA A 158 -6.46 -7.69 -9.12
C ALA A 158 -7.80 -7.10 -8.65
N ARG A 159 -8.77 -7.00 -9.56
CA ARG A 159 -10.14 -6.53 -9.24
C ARG A 159 -10.88 -7.48 -8.31
N ALA A 160 -10.72 -8.79 -8.46
CA ALA A 160 -11.33 -9.77 -7.57
C ALA A 160 -10.75 -9.68 -6.14
N ALA A 161 -9.43 -9.56 -6.01
CA ALA A 161 -8.77 -9.37 -4.72
C ALA A 161 -9.22 -8.08 -4.00
N LYS A 162 -9.38 -6.97 -4.75
CA LYS A 162 -9.89 -5.70 -4.21
C LYS A 162 -11.33 -5.83 -3.69
N ARG A 163 -12.20 -6.59 -4.37
CA ARG A 163 -13.59 -6.82 -3.94
C ARG A 163 -13.70 -7.76 -2.73
N GLY A 164 -12.88 -8.82 -2.67
CA GLY A 164 -12.86 -9.76 -1.55
C GLY A 164 -12.39 -9.15 -0.21
N ARG A 165 -11.61 -8.06 -0.26
CA ARG A 165 -11.20 -7.29 0.93
C ARG A 165 -12.31 -6.40 1.52
N ASN A 166 -13.39 -6.15 0.78
CA ASN A 166 -14.43 -5.18 1.20
C ASN A 166 -15.56 -5.79 2.04
N THR A 167 -15.57 -7.10 2.31
CA THR A 167 -16.74 -7.78 2.89
C THR A 167 -16.62 -8.16 4.38
N LEU A 168 -15.47 -8.00 5.05
CA LEU A 168 -15.28 -8.53 6.42
C LEU A 168 -14.55 -7.64 7.44
N GLY A 169 -14.29 -6.34 7.18
CA GLY A 169 -13.33 -5.61 8.03
C GLY A 169 -13.56 -4.13 8.31
N ARG A 170 -14.78 -3.59 8.16
CA ARG A 170 -15.01 -2.15 8.44
C ARG A 170 -16.06 -1.93 9.51
N GLN A 171 -15.70 -2.20 10.77
CA GLN A 171 -16.30 -1.51 11.92
C GLN A 171 -15.36 -0.39 12.35
N ILE A 172 -15.60 0.82 11.82
CA ILE A 172 -15.01 2.03 12.39
C ILE A 172 -15.80 2.33 13.66
N LEU A 173 -15.30 1.89 14.82
CA LEU A 173 -15.76 2.36 16.13
C LEU A 173 -15.04 3.67 16.44
N ALA A 174 -15.41 4.74 15.74
CA ALA A 174 -15.03 6.10 16.14
C ALA A 174 -15.96 6.51 17.29
N ARG A 175 -15.47 6.42 18.54
CA ARG A 175 -16.12 7.05 19.69
C ARG A 175 -15.64 8.49 19.78
N PHE A 176 -16.41 9.42 19.21
CA PHE A 176 -16.26 10.84 19.54
C PHE A 176 -16.80 11.05 20.96
N ARG A 177 -15.94 11.49 21.88
CA ARG A 177 -16.35 11.99 23.19
C ARG A 177 -16.57 13.49 23.05
N GLY A 178 -17.83 13.89 22.94
CA GLY A 178 -18.24 15.29 23.00
C GLY A 178 -18.26 15.78 24.45
N VAL A 179 -17.73 17.00 24.62
CA VAL A 179 -17.80 17.98 25.72
C VAL A 179 -18.38 17.51 27.05
#